data_AF-A0AAW4YI11-F1
#
_entry.id   AF-A0AAW4YI11-F1
#
_cell.length_a   1.000
_cell.length_b   1.000
_cell.length_c   1.000
_cell.angle_alpha   90.00
_cell.angle_beta   90.00
_cell.angle_gamma   90.00
#
_symmetry.space_group_name_H-M   'P 1'
#
loop_
_entity.id
_entity.type
_entity.pdbx_description
1 polymer ?
#
loop_
_entity_poly.entity_id
_entity_poly.type
_entity_poly.pdbx_seq_one_letter_code
_entity_poly.pdbx_strand_id
1 'polypeptide(L)'
;MAKIVNKYPVGIQTFEKLREKGYLYVDKTQYIVDFREKQMSYVFLSRPRRFGKSLFASTLQAYFEGRKELFEGLAIADYEKEWVKHPVLHFDMSGAKHFDADALNSYLNLQLLPYEKLYGKGEGEKYPNERLDGIVKRAYEQTGEKAVVIIDEYDAPLLDVVHEKENLQPLRRIMQNFYSPLKKLDPYLEFTFITGITKFSQLSIFSELNNLDNISMFDQYSAICGISKKELTTQMKPDIEALGEDLGMTYEECLAELTRFYDGYHFSEKSEDVFNPFSLVKALNARDIAPYWFSDLYIHKTVNEYLCNFDVAKNYNIGDLPEIPFGESDIIPFLYQFGILSIKKYNPIIGVYTIGVPNDDIRKGISDSIFC
;
A
#
# COMPACT_ATOMS: atom_id res chain seq x y z
N MET A 1 8.08 -36.12 6.37
CA MET A 1 7.23 -34.92 6.25
C MET A 1 8.13 -33.74 6.55
N ALA A 2 8.35 -32.87 5.57
CA ALA A 2 9.22 -31.72 5.76
C ALA A 2 8.63 -30.78 6.83
N LYS A 3 9.50 -30.19 7.62
CA LYS A 3 9.13 -29.36 8.77
C LYS A 3 8.51 -28.06 8.26
N ILE A 4 7.25 -27.78 8.61
CA ILE A 4 6.67 -26.45 8.41
C ILE A 4 7.42 -25.50 9.34
N VAL A 5 8.22 -24.60 8.77
CA VAL A 5 9.02 -23.63 9.54
C VAL A 5 8.14 -22.51 10.10
N ASN A 6 7.24 -21.98 9.27
CA ASN A 6 6.31 -20.93 9.63
C ASN A 6 4.94 -21.12 8.97
N LYS A 7 3.93 -20.40 9.48
CA LYS A 7 2.66 -20.21 8.78
C LYS A 7 2.76 -18.95 7.91
N TYR A 8 2.69 -19.11 6.60
CA TYR A 8 2.84 -18.01 5.67
C TYR A 8 1.52 -17.26 5.43
N PRO A 9 1.48 -15.91 5.53
CA PRO A 9 0.26 -15.10 5.43
C PRO A 9 -0.19 -14.86 3.96
N VAL A 10 -0.25 -15.91 3.13
CA VAL A 10 -0.67 -15.76 1.73
C VAL A 10 -2.11 -15.22 1.66
N GLY A 11 -2.27 -14.01 1.13
CA GLY A 11 -3.57 -13.34 1.00
C GLY A 11 -4.16 -12.80 2.32
N ILE A 12 -3.40 -12.79 3.42
CA ILE A 12 -3.84 -12.16 4.68
C ILE A 12 -3.44 -10.69 4.68
N GLN A 13 -4.41 -9.82 4.88
CA GLN A 13 -4.23 -8.36 4.87
C GLN A 13 -4.52 -7.72 6.24
N THR A 14 -4.98 -8.50 7.23
CA THR A 14 -5.34 -7.97 8.55
C THR A 14 -4.27 -8.33 9.58
N PHE A 15 -3.77 -7.31 10.27
CA PHE A 15 -2.68 -7.45 11.25
C PHE A 15 -3.10 -8.32 12.44
N GLU A 16 -4.28 -8.08 13.00
CA GLU A 16 -4.87 -8.88 14.10
C GLU A 16 -4.87 -10.37 13.78
N LYS A 17 -5.49 -10.78 12.65
CA LYS A 17 -5.54 -12.18 12.23
C LYS A 17 -4.16 -12.79 12.05
N LEU A 18 -3.22 -12.01 11.52
CA LEU A 18 -1.84 -12.43 11.29
C LEU A 18 -1.15 -12.73 12.63
N ARG A 19 -1.30 -11.86 13.62
CA ARG A 19 -0.69 -12.00 14.96
C ARG A 19 -1.35 -13.10 15.78
N GLU A 20 -2.69 -13.09 15.90
CA GLU A 20 -3.44 -14.06 16.72
C GLU A 20 -3.27 -15.51 16.25
N LYS A 21 -3.16 -15.72 14.93
CA LYS A 21 -3.03 -17.08 14.36
C LYS A 21 -1.58 -17.54 14.23
N GLY A 22 -0.62 -16.71 14.64
CA GLY A 22 0.81 -16.99 14.59
C GLY A 22 1.33 -17.16 13.17
N TYR A 23 0.91 -16.29 12.25
CA TYR A 23 1.50 -16.20 10.92
C TYR A 23 2.83 -15.44 10.99
N LEU A 24 3.73 -15.73 10.04
CA LEU A 24 4.97 -14.99 9.86
C LEU A 24 4.65 -13.49 9.66
N TYR A 25 5.29 -12.65 10.46
CA TYR A 25 5.24 -11.20 10.35
C TYR A 25 6.66 -10.66 10.26
N VAL A 26 6.95 -9.87 9.24
CA VAL A 26 8.17 -9.07 9.19
C VAL A 26 7.85 -7.73 9.84
N ASP A 27 8.55 -7.40 10.92
CA ASP A 27 8.21 -6.25 11.76
C ASP A 27 8.48 -4.92 11.04
N LYS A 28 7.42 -4.13 10.84
CA LYS A 28 7.44 -2.78 10.25
C LYS A 28 7.15 -1.69 11.26
N THR A 29 6.99 -2.03 12.53
CA THR A 29 6.49 -1.10 13.54
C THR A 29 7.52 -0.05 13.96
N GLN A 30 8.80 -0.23 13.63
CA GLN A 30 9.84 0.80 13.75
C GLN A 30 9.51 2.06 12.91
N TYR A 31 8.80 1.93 11.80
CA TYR A 31 8.35 3.09 11.02
C TYR A 31 7.24 3.88 11.74
N ILE A 32 6.42 3.21 12.55
CA ILE A 32 5.42 3.87 13.39
C ILE A 32 6.14 4.67 14.48
N VAL A 33 7.18 4.11 15.11
CA VAL A 33 8.05 4.85 16.06
C VAL A 33 8.57 6.14 15.43
N ASP A 34 9.15 6.03 14.24
CA ASP A 34 9.69 7.19 13.51
C ASP A 34 8.62 8.25 13.19
N PHE A 35 7.40 7.83 12.82
CA PHE A 35 6.27 8.75 12.63
C PHE A 35 5.91 9.50 13.92
N ARG A 36 5.93 8.81 15.07
CA ARG A 36 5.63 9.41 16.39
C ARG A 36 6.72 10.39 16.82
N GLU A 37 7.99 10.01 16.67
CA GLU A 37 9.13 10.88 17.02
C GLU A 37 9.18 12.14 16.15
N LYS A 38 8.84 12.02 14.86
CA LYS A 38 8.76 13.15 13.93
C LYS A 38 7.44 13.93 13.99
N GLN A 39 6.50 13.50 14.83
CA GLN A 39 5.17 14.10 14.97
C GLN A 39 4.43 14.24 13.63
N MET A 40 4.58 13.23 12.76
CA MET A 40 3.91 13.21 11.46
C MET A 40 2.40 13.04 11.68
N SER A 41 1.60 13.86 11.00
CA SER A 41 0.14 13.90 11.19
C SER A 41 -0.65 13.51 9.93
N TYR A 42 -0.14 13.78 8.73
CA TYR A 42 -0.79 13.44 7.47
C TYR A 42 0.21 12.71 6.58
N VAL A 43 0.06 11.40 6.46
CA VAL A 43 0.99 10.54 5.74
C VAL A 43 0.33 9.93 4.53
N PHE A 44 0.96 10.09 3.37
CA PHE A 44 0.59 9.43 2.13
C PHE A 44 1.65 8.42 1.70
N LEU A 45 1.21 7.19 1.44
CA LEU A 45 2.07 6.13 0.92
C LEU A 45 1.44 5.48 -0.32
N SER A 46 2.10 5.60 -1.47
CA SER A 46 1.82 4.79 -2.64
C SER A 46 2.86 3.68 -2.80
N ARG A 47 2.36 2.48 -3.07
CA ARG A 47 3.16 1.30 -3.45
C ARG A 47 2.35 0.46 -4.45
N PRO A 48 3.01 -0.36 -5.27
CA PRO A 48 2.30 -1.28 -6.15
C PRO A 48 1.35 -2.22 -5.39
N ARG A 49 0.44 -2.87 -6.13
CA ARG A 49 -0.40 -3.93 -5.57
C ARG A 49 0.46 -5.00 -4.92
N ARG A 50 -0.10 -5.68 -3.90
CA ARG A 50 0.56 -6.82 -3.22
C ARG A 50 1.86 -6.50 -2.48
N PHE A 51 2.12 -5.22 -2.14
CA PHE A 51 3.28 -4.81 -1.32
C PHE A 51 3.01 -4.71 0.19
N GLY A 52 1.78 -5.02 0.65
CA GLY A 52 1.45 -4.99 2.08
C GLY A 52 0.93 -3.66 2.61
N LYS A 53 0.49 -2.74 1.75
CA LYS A 53 -0.14 -1.46 2.14
C LYS A 53 -1.31 -1.65 3.12
N SER A 54 -2.28 -2.49 2.77
CA SER A 54 -3.44 -2.79 3.62
C SER A 54 -3.06 -3.45 4.93
N LEU A 55 -2.02 -4.30 4.94
CA LEU A 55 -1.48 -4.88 6.16
C LEU A 55 -0.88 -3.80 7.07
N PHE A 56 -0.14 -2.85 6.50
CA PHE A 56 0.41 -1.73 7.24
C PHE A 56 -0.71 -0.78 7.75
N ALA A 57 -1.72 -0.49 6.93
CA ALA A 57 -2.91 0.26 7.34
C ALA A 57 -3.66 -0.42 8.50
N SER A 58 -3.84 -1.74 8.44
CA SER A 58 -4.41 -2.53 9.53
C SER A 58 -3.51 -2.56 10.78
N THR A 59 -2.18 -2.48 10.60
CA THR A 59 -1.22 -2.37 11.72
C THR A 59 -1.37 -1.01 12.42
N LEU A 60 -1.46 0.08 11.66
CA LEU A 60 -1.73 1.42 12.19
C LEU A 60 -3.08 1.47 12.93
N GLN A 61 -4.12 0.88 12.35
CA GLN A 61 -5.43 0.76 13.02
C GLN A 61 -5.29 0.10 14.39
N ALA A 62 -4.66 -1.07 14.46
CA ALA A 62 -4.48 -1.80 15.72
C ALA A 62 -3.66 -1.00 16.75
N TYR A 63 -2.65 -0.26 16.29
CA TYR A 63 -1.82 0.59 17.16
C TYR A 63 -2.65 1.70 17.78
N PHE A 64 -3.37 2.48 16.97
CA PHE A 64 -4.17 3.62 17.44
C PHE A 64 -5.43 3.20 18.22
N GLU A 65 -5.97 2.00 17.98
CA GLU A 65 -7.02 1.40 18.84
C GLU A 65 -6.49 0.93 20.21
N GLY A 66 -5.17 0.99 20.43
CA GLY A 66 -4.51 0.58 21.67
C GLY A 66 -4.53 -0.93 21.92
N ARG A 67 -4.50 -1.76 20.87
CA ARG A 67 -4.46 -3.23 20.95
C ARG A 67 -3.06 -3.75 21.25
N LYS A 68 -2.54 -3.39 22.42
CA LYS A 68 -1.16 -3.63 22.88
C LYS A 68 -0.69 -5.07 22.72
N GLU A 69 -1.55 -6.04 23.03
CA GLU A 69 -1.27 -7.47 22.99
C GLU A 69 -0.81 -7.95 21.60
N LEU A 70 -1.26 -7.29 20.52
CA LEU A 70 -0.87 -7.66 19.16
C LEU A 70 0.59 -7.28 18.84
N PHE A 71 1.18 -6.37 19.61
CA PHE A 71 2.50 -5.81 19.38
C PHE A 71 3.61 -6.40 20.24
N GLU A 72 3.32 -7.41 21.06
CA GLU A 72 4.32 -8.08 21.87
C GLU A 72 5.49 -8.60 21.00
N GLY A 73 6.71 -8.23 21.37
CA GLY A 73 7.94 -8.59 20.66
C GLY A 73 8.22 -7.80 19.39
N LEU A 74 7.47 -6.73 19.11
CA LEU A 74 7.70 -5.81 18.00
C LEU A 74 8.34 -4.49 18.47
N ALA A 75 9.05 -3.80 17.58
CA ALA A 75 9.81 -2.58 17.89
C ALA A 75 8.97 -1.49 18.57
N ILE A 76 7.71 -1.28 18.15
CA ILE A 76 6.82 -0.27 18.75
C ILE A 76 6.48 -0.57 20.22
N ALA A 77 6.52 -1.83 20.67
CA ALA A 77 6.22 -2.16 22.08
C ALA A 77 7.31 -1.69 23.04
N ASP A 78 8.55 -1.59 22.56
CA ASP A 78 9.66 -1.03 23.33
C ASP A 78 9.58 0.50 23.43
N TYR A 79 8.93 1.15 22.46
CA TYR A 79 8.71 2.59 22.44
C TYR A 79 7.43 3.01 23.20
N GLU A 80 6.28 2.44 22.84
CA GLU A 80 4.96 2.85 23.33
C GLU A 80 4.68 2.32 24.74
N LYS A 81 4.42 3.24 25.67
CA LYS A 81 4.18 2.92 27.09
C LYS A 81 2.75 3.18 27.52
N GLU A 82 2.10 4.19 26.95
CA GLU A 82 0.80 4.66 27.40
C GLU A 82 -0.34 3.97 26.65
N TRP A 83 -0.12 3.62 25.37
CA TRP A 83 -1.11 2.93 24.53
C TRP A 83 -2.47 3.65 24.53
N VAL A 84 -2.43 4.97 24.36
CA VAL A 84 -3.61 5.83 24.31
C VAL A 84 -4.55 5.34 23.20
N LYS A 85 -5.84 5.21 23.52
CA LYS A 85 -6.86 4.72 22.60
C LYS A 85 -7.50 5.88 21.86
N HIS A 86 -7.33 5.90 20.55
CA HIS A 86 -7.94 6.90 19.68
C HIS A 86 -9.17 6.32 18.97
N PRO A 87 -10.20 7.14 18.69
CA PRO A 87 -11.23 6.79 17.71
C PRO A 87 -10.59 6.55 16.33
N VAL A 88 -10.72 5.35 15.76
CA VAL A 88 -10.18 5.06 14.43
C VAL A 88 -11.30 4.93 13.40
N LEU A 89 -11.23 5.73 12.33
CA LEU A 89 -12.09 5.67 11.16
C LEU A 89 -11.28 5.12 9.99
N HIS A 90 -11.45 3.83 9.71
CA HIS A 90 -10.82 3.14 8.59
C HIS A 90 -11.81 2.98 7.44
N PHE A 91 -11.50 3.60 6.29
CA PHE A 91 -12.26 3.50 5.05
C PHE A 91 -11.48 2.67 4.03
N ASP A 92 -12.05 1.54 3.63
CA ASP A 92 -11.52 0.70 2.55
C ASP A 92 -12.32 0.98 1.27
N MET A 93 -11.65 1.49 0.23
CA MET A 93 -12.26 1.82 -1.06
C MET A 93 -12.14 0.71 -2.10
N SER A 94 -11.56 -0.45 -1.75
CA SER A 94 -11.30 -1.58 -2.66
C SER A 94 -12.57 -2.16 -3.31
N GLY A 95 -13.73 -1.98 -2.66
CA GLY A 95 -15.05 -2.40 -3.11
C GLY A 95 -15.74 -1.43 -4.08
N ALA A 96 -15.17 -0.26 -4.35
CA ALA A 96 -15.78 0.79 -5.17
C ALA A 96 -15.32 0.79 -6.64
N LYS A 97 -14.94 -0.38 -7.16
CA LYS A 97 -14.51 -0.57 -8.56
C LYS A 97 -15.71 -0.57 -9.50
N HIS A 98 -15.52 -0.06 -10.72
CA HIS A 98 -16.56 0.03 -11.75
C HIS A 98 -17.82 0.82 -11.36
N PHE A 99 -17.71 1.80 -10.45
CA PHE A 99 -18.86 2.60 -10.02
C PHE A 99 -19.10 3.82 -10.90
N ASP A 100 -20.38 4.15 -11.08
CA ASP A 100 -20.80 5.48 -11.50
C ASP A 100 -20.93 6.43 -10.29
N ALA A 101 -21.36 7.67 -10.55
CA ALA A 101 -21.49 8.70 -9.52
C ALA A 101 -22.50 8.33 -8.41
N ASP A 102 -23.61 7.68 -8.75
CA ASP A 102 -24.66 7.35 -7.80
C ASP A 102 -24.27 6.14 -6.94
N ALA A 103 -23.65 5.13 -7.55
CA ALA A 103 -23.08 3.98 -6.86
C ALA A 103 -21.98 4.40 -5.89
N LEU A 104 -21.07 5.30 -6.30
CA LEU A 104 -20.01 5.81 -5.43
C LEU A 104 -20.57 6.59 -4.24
N ASN A 105 -21.54 7.49 -4.47
CA ASN A 105 -22.20 8.18 -3.36
C ASN A 105 -22.88 7.21 -2.39
N SER A 106 -23.59 6.21 -2.92
CA SER A 106 -24.25 5.19 -2.10
C SER A 106 -23.25 4.38 -1.27
N TYR A 107 -22.10 4.03 -1.84
CA TYR A 107 -21.02 3.34 -1.15
C TYR A 107 -20.43 4.18 -0.01
N LEU A 108 -20.10 5.45 -0.27
CA LEU A 108 -19.60 6.36 0.78
C LEU A 108 -20.62 6.53 1.90
N ASN A 109 -21.91 6.60 1.58
CA ASN A 109 -22.97 6.65 2.59
C ASN A 109 -23.00 5.39 3.48
N LEU A 110 -22.75 4.21 2.91
CA LEU A 110 -22.71 2.92 3.60
C LEU A 110 -21.49 2.83 4.52
N GLN A 111 -20.32 3.26 4.04
CA GLN A 111 -19.06 3.28 4.80
C GLN A 111 -19.13 4.09 6.10
N LEU A 112 -20.01 5.10 6.17
CA LEU A 112 -20.20 5.94 7.36
C LEU A 112 -21.12 5.32 8.43
N LEU A 113 -22.02 4.40 8.06
CA LEU A 113 -23.04 3.86 8.98
C LEU A 113 -22.44 3.20 10.24
N PRO A 114 -21.36 2.41 10.18
CA PRO A 114 -20.76 1.85 11.39
C PRO A 114 -20.30 2.92 12.38
N TYR A 115 -19.73 4.02 11.89
CA TYR A 115 -19.24 5.12 12.72
C TYR A 115 -20.38 5.98 13.26
N GLU A 116 -21.46 6.17 12.51
CA GLU A 116 -22.67 6.83 13.02
C GLU A 116 -23.36 6.03 14.10
N LYS A 117 -23.29 4.70 14.03
CA LYS A 117 -23.80 3.84 15.11
C LYS A 117 -23.00 4.03 16.40
N LEU A 118 -21.70 4.31 16.30
CA LEU A 118 -20.81 4.52 17.45
C LEU A 118 -20.92 5.95 17.99
N TYR A 119 -20.82 6.95 17.13
CA TYR A 119 -20.65 8.35 17.51
C TYR A 119 -21.89 9.22 17.23
N GLY A 120 -22.94 8.67 16.64
CA GLY A 120 -24.18 9.38 16.30
C GLY A 120 -24.13 10.12 14.96
N LYS A 121 -25.29 10.66 14.57
CA LYS A 121 -25.53 11.43 13.33
C LYS A 121 -26.32 12.70 13.63
N GLY A 122 -25.89 13.83 13.11
CA GLY A 122 -26.64 15.09 13.20
C GLY A 122 -27.84 15.14 12.24
N GLU A 123 -28.97 15.71 12.67
CA GLU A 123 -30.20 15.80 11.85
C GLU A 123 -30.01 16.58 10.53
N GLY A 124 -29.06 17.53 10.51
CA GLY A 124 -28.73 18.33 9.33
C GLY A 124 -27.69 17.71 8.39
N GLU A 125 -27.04 16.61 8.78
CA GLU A 125 -25.92 16.00 8.03
C GLU A 125 -26.46 15.10 6.92
N LYS A 126 -26.60 15.66 5.72
CA LYS A 126 -27.20 14.98 4.56
C LYS A 126 -26.15 14.33 3.68
N TYR A 127 -25.07 15.05 3.41
CA TYR A 127 -24.05 14.61 2.47
C TYR A 127 -22.91 13.84 3.17
N PRO A 128 -22.24 12.88 2.49
CA PRO A 128 -21.17 12.09 3.10
C PRO A 128 -20.06 12.90 3.78
N ASN A 129 -19.69 14.05 3.22
CA ASN A 129 -18.67 14.95 3.77
C ASN A 129 -19.13 15.64 5.06
N GLU A 130 -20.40 16.07 5.13
CA GLU A 130 -20.98 16.65 6.36
C GLU A 130 -21.03 15.62 7.48
N ARG A 131 -21.41 14.38 7.13
CA ARG A 131 -21.47 13.25 8.05
C ARG A 131 -20.08 12.89 8.58
N LEU A 132 -19.06 12.84 7.71
CA LEU A 132 -17.66 12.62 8.14
C LEU A 132 -17.20 13.71 9.12
N ASP A 133 -17.47 14.99 8.84
CA ASP A 133 -17.16 16.11 9.73
C ASP A 133 -17.80 15.96 11.11
N GLY A 134 -19.09 15.63 11.13
CA GLY A 134 -19.84 15.42 12.37
C GLY A 134 -19.33 14.23 13.17
N ILE A 135 -19.05 13.10 12.52
CA ILE A 135 -18.57 11.88 13.17
C ILE A 135 -17.24 12.12 13.86
N VAL A 136 -16.28 12.76 13.19
CA VAL A 136 -14.95 13.03 13.79
C VAL A 136 -15.05 13.94 15.01
N LYS A 137 -15.83 15.02 14.92
CA LYS A 137 -16.04 15.93 16.05
C LYS A 137 -16.73 15.24 17.22
N ARG A 138 -17.80 14.47 16.96
CA ARG A 138 -18.50 13.72 18.01
C ARG A 138 -17.64 12.62 18.63
N ALA A 139 -16.78 11.97 17.85
CA ALA A 139 -15.83 11.00 18.37
C ALA A 139 -14.88 11.65 19.38
N TYR A 140 -14.35 12.84 19.05
CA TYR A 140 -13.55 13.64 19.98
C TYR A 140 -14.36 14.07 21.23
N GLU A 141 -15.58 14.59 21.05
CA GLU A 141 -16.44 15.00 22.17
C GLU A 141 -16.77 13.85 23.14
N GLN A 142 -16.97 12.63 22.62
CA GLN A 142 -17.35 11.46 23.41
C GLN A 142 -16.17 10.79 24.10
N THR A 143 -15.00 10.77 23.46
CA THR A 143 -13.82 10.04 23.96
C THR A 143 -12.80 10.93 24.65
N GLY A 144 -12.80 12.24 24.36
CA GLY A 144 -11.75 13.17 24.77
C GLY A 144 -10.46 13.06 23.93
N GLU A 145 -10.39 12.09 23.02
CA GLU A 145 -9.19 11.78 22.24
C GLU A 145 -9.37 12.15 20.77
N LYS A 146 -8.30 12.67 20.17
CA LYS A 146 -8.29 13.01 18.74
C LYS A 146 -8.43 11.75 17.89
N ALA A 147 -9.18 11.85 16.80
CA ALA A 147 -9.47 10.73 15.92
C ALA A 147 -8.33 10.44 14.94
N VAL A 148 -8.26 9.20 14.48
CA VAL A 148 -7.35 8.74 13.43
C VAL A 148 -8.17 8.36 12.20
N VAL A 149 -7.76 8.83 11.03
CA VAL A 149 -8.42 8.51 9.75
C VAL A 149 -7.47 7.70 8.89
N ILE A 150 -7.90 6.52 8.46
CA ILE A 150 -7.14 5.63 7.58
C ILE A 150 -7.95 5.44 6.31
N ILE A 151 -7.34 5.71 5.15
CA ILE A 151 -7.96 5.57 3.84
C ILE A 151 -7.13 4.59 3.02
N ASP A 152 -7.64 3.37 2.86
CA ASP A 152 -7.03 2.31 2.06
C ASP A 152 -7.65 2.23 0.67
N GLU A 153 -6.83 1.87 -0.32
CA GLU A 153 -7.12 1.87 -1.75
C GLU A 153 -7.85 3.15 -2.23
N TYR A 154 -7.45 4.34 -1.76
CA TYR A 154 -8.18 5.60 -1.99
C TYR A 154 -8.51 5.90 -3.48
N ASP A 155 -7.69 5.37 -4.38
CA ASP A 155 -7.77 5.56 -5.82
C ASP A 155 -8.61 4.51 -6.54
N ALA A 156 -9.01 3.42 -5.88
CA ALA A 156 -9.81 2.34 -6.45
C ALA A 156 -11.05 2.79 -7.24
N PRO A 157 -11.85 3.78 -6.79
CA PRO A 157 -13.00 4.28 -7.56
C PRO A 157 -12.63 4.92 -8.90
N LEU A 158 -11.39 5.41 -9.03
CA LEU A 158 -10.92 6.13 -10.21
C LEU A 158 -10.11 5.26 -11.16
N LEU A 159 -9.56 4.13 -10.68
CA LEU A 159 -8.62 3.32 -11.45
C LEU A 159 -9.21 2.82 -12.77
N ASP A 160 -10.46 2.37 -12.80
CA ASP A 160 -11.06 1.79 -14.01
C ASP A 160 -11.38 2.84 -15.08
N VAL A 161 -11.78 4.04 -14.65
CA VAL A 161 -12.18 5.14 -15.53
C VAL A 161 -11.04 6.15 -15.76
N VAL A 162 -9.81 5.84 -15.33
CA VAL A 162 -8.69 6.79 -15.42
C VAL A 162 -8.41 7.23 -16.87
N HIS A 163 -8.76 6.39 -17.84
CA HIS A 163 -8.65 6.65 -19.29
C HIS A 163 -9.85 7.44 -19.86
N GLU A 164 -10.95 7.51 -19.13
CA GLU A 164 -12.24 8.04 -19.58
C GLU A 164 -12.45 9.43 -18.99
N LYS A 165 -12.03 10.48 -19.71
CA LYS A 165 -12.09 11.87 -19.21
C LYS A 165 -13.48 12.29 -18.72
N GLU A 166 -14.54 11.84 -19.40
CA GLU A 166 -15.92 12.20 -19.08
C GLU A 166 -16.41 11.56 -17.77
N ASN A 167 -16.07 10.29 -17.53
CA ASN A 167 -16.47 9.55 -16.32
C ASN A 167 -15.56 9.83 -15.12
N LEU A 168 -14.28 10.16 -15.37
CA LEU A 168 -13.30 10.44 -14.32
C LEU A 168 -13.66 11.70 -13.50
N GLN A 169 -14.10 12.78 -14.16
CA GLN A 169 -14.32 14.06 -13.49
C GLN A 169 -15.45 14.02 -12.43
N PRO A 170 -16.63 13.44 -12.71
CA PRO A 170 -17.67 13.28 -11.70
C PRO A 170 -17.22 12.48 -10.47
N LEU A 171 -16.56 11.33 -10.67
CA LEU A 171 -16.10 10.48 -9.56
C LEU A 171 -15.03 11.19 -8.73
N ARG A 172 -14.07 11.85 -9.40
CA ARG A 172 -13.04 12.64 -8.73
C ARG A 172 -13.64 13.73 -7.85
N ARG A 173 -14.67 14.43 -8.33
CA ARG A 173 -15.35 15.49 -7.57
C ARG A 173 -16.07 14.94 -6.33
N ILE A 174 -16.67 13.75 -6.43
CA ILE A 174 -17.28 13.06 -5.28
C ILE A 174 -16.22 12.73 -4.22
N MET A 175 -15.09 12.17 -4.64
CA MET A 175 -13.98 11.84 -3.72
C MET A 175 -13.37 13.10 -3.08
N GLN A 176 -13.15 14.17 -3.85
CA GLN A 176 -12.72 15.48 -3.34
C GLN A 176 -13.68 15.99 -2.27
N ASN A 177 -14.98 16.02 -2.59
CA ASN A 177 -16.00 16.50 -1.66
C ASN A 177 -15.99 15.67 -0.36
N PHE A 178 -15.93 14.34 -0.46
CA PHE A 178 -15.93 13.44 0.70
C PHE A 178 -14.78 13.72 1.66
N TYR A 179 -13.57 13.93 1.16
CA TYR A 179 -12.38 14.16 1.98
C TYR A 179 -12.08 15.62 2.32
N SER A 180 -12.74 16.59 1.67
CA SER A 180 -12.59 18.03 1.96
C SER A 180 -12.67 18.42 3.45
N PRO A 181 -13.49 17.75 4.31
CA PRO A 181 -13.54 18.09 5.72
C PRO A 181 -12.23 17.86 6.48
N LEU A 182 -11.37 16.94 6.03
CA LEU A 182 -10.13 16.58 6.74
C LEU A 182 -9.26 17.80 7.05
N LYS A 183 -9.21 18.79 6.14
CA LYS A 183 -8.48 20.04 6.36
C LYS A 183 -8.96 20.83 7.57
N LYS A 184 -10.28 20.98 7.74
CA LYS A 184 -10.86 21.74 8.88
C LYS A 184 -10.94 20.89 10.15
N LEU A 185 -10.83 19.58 10.02
CA LEU A 185 -10.83 18.63 11.13
C LEU A 185 -9.47 18.51 11.82
N ASP A 186 -8.43 19.18 11.32
CA ASP A 186 -7.07 19.18 11.90
C ASP A 186 -7.02 19.29 13.45
N PRO A 187 -7.81 20.16 14.13
CA PRO A 187 -7.81 20.22 15.60
C PRO A 187 -8.29 18.93 16.29
N TYR A 188 -9.03 18.09 15.58
CA TYR A 188 -9.68 16.87 16.06
C TYR A 188 -8.99 15.60 15.54
N LEU A 189 -7.94 15.73 14.72
CA LEU A 189 -7.21 14.61 14.13
C LEU A 189 -5.85 14.42 14.80
N GLU A 190 -5.56 13.17 15.17
CA GLU A 190 -4.26 12.73 15.68
C GLU A 190 -3.36 12.30 14.53
N PHE A 191 -3.93 11.56 13.58
CA PHE A 191 -3.19 10.99 12.46
C PHE A 191 -4.12 10.70 11.29
N THR A 192 -3.65 10.97 10.08
CA THR A 192 -4.32 10.61 8.83
C THR A 192 -3.37 9.82 7.95
N PHE A 193 -3.73 8.59 7.61
CA PHE A 193 -2.98 7.75 6.69
C PHE A 193 -3.76 7.50 5.40
N ILE A 194 -3.15 7.77 4.26
CA ILE A 194 -3.75 7.55 2.95
C ILE A 194 -2.84 6.65 2.13
N THR A 195 -3.40 5.58 1.58
CA THR A 195 -2.62 4.64 0.78
C THR A 195 -3.38 4.14 -0.43
N GLY A 196 -2.62 3.87 -1.51
CA GLY A 196 -3.15 3.47 -2.81
C GLY A 196 -2.04 3.10 -3.77
N ILE A 197 -2.37 2.97 -5.05
CA ILE A 197 -1.39 2.62 -6.10
C ILE A 197 -0.83 3.88 -6.74
N THR A 198 -1.73 4.78 -7.13
CA THR A 198 -1.42 5.91 -7.99
C THR A 198 -1.09 7.16 -7.18
N LYS A 199 -0.21 8.03 -7.68
CA LYS A 199 0.05 9.36 -7.10
C LYS A 199 -0.77 10.47 -7.76
N PHE A 200 -1.13 10.30 -9.03
CA PHE A 200 -1.94 11.28 -9.75
C PHE A 200 -3.28 11.54 -9.06
N SER A 201 -4.00 10.48 -8.68
CA SER A 201 -5.28 10.60 -7.97
C SER A 201 -5.13 11.41 -6.68
N GLN A 202 -3.96 11.37 -6.02
CA GLN A 202 -3.68 12.12 -4.79
C GLN A 202 -3.55 13.62 -5.04
N LEU A 203 -2.72 14.03 -6.02
CA LEU A 203 -2.64 15.45 -6.44
C LEU A 203 -4.01 15.99 -6.84
N SER A 204 -4.85 15.08 -7.34
CA SER A 204 -6.15 15.40 -7.87
C SER A 204 -7.23 15.55 -6.79
N ILE A 205 -7.23 14.68 -5.77
CA ILE A 205 -8.26 14.57 -4.73
C ILE A 205 -7.90 15.40 -3.50
N PHE A 206 -6.62 15.37 -3.12
CA PHE A 206 -6.12 15.91 -1.86
C PHE A 206 -5.36 17.22 -2.05
N SER A 207 -5.52 17.90 -3.18
CA SER A 207 -4.92 19.22 -3.44
C SER A 207 -5.23 20.26 -2.37
N GLU A 208 -6.32 20.08 -1.63
CA GLU A 208 -6.73 20.97 -0.54
C GLU A 208 -6.01 20.69 0.79
N LEU A 209 -5.38 19.52 0.94
CA LEU A 209 -4.59 19.14 2.11
C LEU A 209 -3.16 19.66 1.96
N ASN A 210 -2.90 20.82 2.56
CA ASN A 210 -1.63 21.54 2.40
C ASN A 210 -0.42 20.87 3.09
N ASN A 211 -0.63 19.86 3.95
CA ASN A 211 0.41 19.28 4.83
C ASN A 211 0.59 17.76 4.63
N LEU A 212 0.27 17.23 3.45
CA LEU A 212 0.34 15.78 3.22
C LEU A 212 1.78 15.32 2.89
N ASP A 213 2.42 14.63 3.84
CA ASP A 213 3.75 14.06 3.66
C ASP A 213 3.68 12.84 2.73
N ASN A 214 4.11 13.04 1.48
CA ASN A 214 4.24 11.94 0.53
C ASN A 214 5.54 11.17 0.77
N ILE A 215 5.49 10.20 1.67
CA ILE A 215 6.64 9.39 2.08
C ILE A 215 7.07 8.37 1.03
N SER A 216 6.35 8.25 -0.08
CA SER A 216 6.54 7.17 -1.06
C SER A 216 7.94 7.19 -1.69
N MET A 217 8.52 8.37 -1.89
CA MET A 217 9.83 8.60 -2.50
C MET A 217 10.92 8.94 -1.46
N PHE A 218 10.62 8.85 -0.17
CA PHE A 218 11.61 9.13 0.88
C PHE A 218 12.45 7.89 1.15
N ASP A 219 13.77 8.03 1.05
CA ASP A 219 14.74 6.93 1.17
C ASP A 219 14.55 6.12 2.46
N GLN A 220 14.34 6.80 3.59
CA GLN A 220 14.17 6.15 4.89
C GLN A 220 12.92 5.28 5.00
N TYR A 221 11.95 5.42 4.09
CA TYR A 221 10.71 4.65 4.07
C TYR A 221 10.63 3.71 2.85
N SER A 222 11.73 3.48 2.14
CA SER A 222 11.72 2.64 0.93
C SER A 222 11.20 1.22 1.23
N ALA A 223 11.62 0.63 2.35
CA ALA A 223 11.25 -0.72 2.79
C ALA A 223 10.05 -0.77 3.76
N ILE A 224 9.29 0.33 3.93
CA ILE A 224 8.07 0.34 4.79
C ILE A 224 7.03 -0.70 4.38
N CYS A 225 7.02 -1.04 3.08
CA CYS A 225 6.24 -2.09 2.48
C CYS A 225 7.18 -2.96 1.64
N GLY A 226 6.86 -4.26 1.56
CA GLY A 226 7.77 -5.27 1.02
C GLY A 226 8.75 -5.79 2.06
N ILE A 227 9.70 -6.61 1.60
CA ILE A 227 10.69 -7.26 2.47
C ILE A 227 12.07 -6.83 1.99
N SER A 228 12.88 -6.19 2.84
CA SER A 228 14.25 -5.86 2.46
C SER A 228 15.15 -7.09 2.53
N LYS A 229 16.28 -7.04 1.82
CA LYS A 229 17.28 -8.11 1.90
C LYS A 229 17.76 -8.38 3.34
N LYS A 230 17.86 -7.33 4.16
CA LYS A 230 18.22 -7.45 5.58
C LYS A 230 17.16 -8.26 6.34
N GLU A 231 15.89 -7.94 6.14
CA GLU A 231 14.78 -8.66 6.79
C GLU A 231 14.71 -10.12 6.32
N LEU A 232 14.87 -10.36 5.02
CA LEU A 232 14.89 -11.70 4.44
C LEU A 232 15.99 -12.57 5.07
N THR A 233 17.21 -12.02 5.19
CA THR A 233 18.38 -12.76 5.71
C THR A 233 18.45 -12.86 7.24
N THR A 234 17.65 -12.08 7.98
CA THR A 234 17.66 -12.08 9.45
C THR A 234 16.40 -12.68 10.05
N GLN A 235 15.22 -12.25 9.62
CA GLN A 235 13.93 -12.68 10.17
C GLN A 235 13.38 -13.93 9.46
N MET A 236 13.79 -14.18 8.22
CA MET A 236 13.27 -15.28 7.39
C MET A 236 14.34 -16.30 6.99
N LYS A 237 15.50 -16.29 7.68
CA LYS A 237 16.60 -17.20 7.38
C LYS A 237 16.19 -18.69 7.43
N PRO A 238 15.46 -19.16 8.46
CA PRO A 238 15.04 -20.56 8.51
C PRO A 238 14.08 -20.96 7.37
N ASP A 239 13.29 -20.00 6.86
CA ASP A 239 12.37 -20.21 5.75
C ASP A 239 13.12 -20.46 4.44
N ILE A 240 14.22 -19.72 4.22
CA ILE A 240 15.10 -19.89 3.05
C ILE A 240 15.87 -21.21 3.14
N GLU A 241 16.38 -21.56 4.32
CA GLU A 241 17.07 -22.84 4.54
C GLU A 241 16.14 -24.02 4.21
N ALA A 242 14.90 -23.99 4.71
CA ALA A 242 13.93 -25.04 4.41
C ALA A 242 13.51 -25.10 2.93
N LEU A 243 13.34 -23.95 2.27
CA LEU A 243 13.10 -23.93 0.83
C LEU A 243 14.29 -24.52 0.06
N GLY A 244 15.52 -24.16 0.44
CA GLY A 244 16.74 -24.70 -0.15
C GLY A 244 16.83 -26.22 -0.01
N GLU A 245 16.54 -26.76 1.18
CA GLU A 245 16.48 -28.20 1.41
C GLU A 245 15.46 -28.90 0.50
N ASP A 246 14.26 -28.33 0.36
CA ASP A 246 13.21 -28.88 -0.50
C ASP A 246 13.59 -28.84 -2.00
N LEU A 247 14.33 -27.81 -2.43
CA LEU A 247 14.77 -27.62 -3.82
C LEU A 247 16.14 -28.25 -4.14
N GLY A 248 16.83 -28.83 -3.15
CA GLY A 248 18.19 -29.37 -3.32
C GLY A 248 19.26 -28.30 -3.54
N MET A 249 19.05 -27.10 -2.99
CA MET A 249 19.94 -25.94 -3.07
C MET A 249 20.60 -25.66 -1.72
N THR A 250 21.81 -25.11 -1.74
CA THR A 250 22.39 -24.45 -0.56
C THR A 250 21.61 -23.20 -0.17
N TYR A 251 21.81 -22.69 1.05
CA TYR A 251 21.21 -21.43 1.49
C TYR A 251 21.55 -20.28 0.54
N GLU A 252 22.81 -20.19 0.11
CA GLU A 252 23.32 -19.15 -0.78
C GLU A 252 22.69 -19.23 -2.18
N GLU A 253 22.55 -20.45 -2.73
CA GLU A 253 21.90 -20.69 -4.02
C GLU A 253 20.41 -20.34 -3.96
N CYS A 254 19.70 -20.79 -2.92
CA CYS A 254 18.29 -20.47 -2.73
C CYS A 254 18.06 -18.96 -2.56
N LEU A 255 18.89 -18.29 -1.75
CA LEU A 255 18.83 -16.84 -1.58
C LEU A 255 19.09 -16.10 -2.91
N ALA A 256 20.04 -16.58 -3.72
CA ALA A 256 20.33 -16.00 -5.03
C ALA A 256 19.14 -16.16 -5.98
N GLU A 257 18.49 -17.32 -6.01
CA GLU A 257 17.30 -17.57 -6.84
C GLU A 257 16.10 -16.72 -6.39
N LEU A 258 15.83 -16.63 -5.08
CA LEU A 258 14.79 -15.74 -4.55
C LEU A 258 15.08 -14.27 -4.89
N THR A 259 16.34 -13.84 -4.80
CA THR A 259 16.77 -12.49 -5.18
C THR A 259 16.50 -12.24 -6.66
N ARG A 260 16.91 -13.17 -7.53
CA ARG A 260 16.72 -13.07 -8.97
C ARG A 260 15.24 -12.96 -9.36
N PHE A 261 14.36 -13.69 -8.67
CA PHE A 261 12.94 -13.72 -8.99
C PHE A 261 12.14 -12.58 -8.37
N TYR A 262 12.36 -12.23 -7.11
CA TYR A 262 11.40 -11.42 -6.36
C TYR A 262 11.94 -10.07 -5.87
N ASP A 263 13.24 -9.81 -5.97
CA ASP A 263 13.90 -8.55 -5.57
C ASP A 263 13.84 -7.47 -6.66
N GLY A 264 14.54 -6.35 -6.48
CA GLY A 264 14.80 -5.36 -7.53
C GLY A 264 13.75 -4.26 -7.62
N TYR A 265 12.90 -4.12 -6.59
CA TYR A 265 12.01 -2.98 -6.45
C TYR A 265 12.68 -1.86 -5.66
N HIS A 266 12.81 -0.70 -6.29
CA HIS A 266 13.31 0.54 -5.73
C HIS A 266 12.22 1.63 -5.80
N PHE A 267 12.01 2.33 -4.68
CA PHE A 267 10.94 3.32 -4.54
C PHE A 267 11.42 4.77 -4.39
N SER A 268 12.73 4.99 -4.37
CA SER A 268 13.37 6.29 -4.21
C SER A 268 14.77 6.28 -4.82
N GLU A 269 15.45 7.42 -4.79
CA GLU A 269 16.80 7.59 -5.34
C GLU A 269 17.83 6.69 -4.65
N LYS A 270 17.73 6.53 -3.32
CA LYS A 270 18.60 5.66 -2.51
C LYS A 270 17.77 4.62 -1.77
N SER A 271 16.88 3.97 -2.50
CA SER A 271 16.04 2.89 -1.98
C SER A 271 16.89 1.68 -1.60
N GLU A 272 16.51 1.01 -0.52
CA GLU A 272 16.90 -0.38 -0.30
C GLU A 272 16.37 -1.27 -1.44
N ASP A 273 17.04 -2.40 -1.66
CA ASP A 273 16.52 -3.51 -2.46
C ASP A 273 15.32 -4.14 -1.72
N VAL A 274 14.14 -4.07 -2.34
CA VAL A 274 12.89 -4.57 -1.76
C VAL A 274 12.36 -5.73 -2.60
N PHE A 275 12.03 -6.82 -1.91
CA PHE A 275 11.35 -7.98 -2.46
C PHE A 275 9.85 -7.77 -2.47
N ASN A 276 9.17 -8.25 -3.54
CA ASN A 276 7.72 -8.33 -3.52
C ASN A 276 7.27 -9.36 -2.46
N PRO A 277 6.50 -8.95 -1.43
CA PRO A 277 6.21 -9.82 -0.31
C PRO A 277 5.22 -10.92 -0.68
N PHE A 278 4.27 -10.67 -1.59
CA PHE A 278 3.30 -11.69 -1.99
C PHE A 278 3.96 -12.84 -2.73
N SER A 279 4.75 -12.56 -3.76
CA SER A 279 5.42 -13.57 -4.57
C SER A 279 6.43 -14.36 -3.75
N LEU A 280 7.22 -13.67 -2.91
CA LEU A 280 8.16 -14.31 -2.00
C LEU A 280 7.47 -15.24 -1.01
N VAL A 281 6.42 -14.78 -0.32
CA VAL A 281 5.67 -15.60 0.65
C VAL A 281 4.93 -16.74 -0.05
N LYS A 282 4.43 -16.54 -1.27
CA LYS A 282 3.80 -17.60 -2.08
C LYS A 282 4.82 -18.67 -2.48
N ALA A 283 6.03 -18.28 -2.84
CA ALA A 283 7.12 -19.22 -3.14
C ALA A 283 7.50 -20.07 -1.93
N LEU A 284 7.70 -19.45 -0.77
CA LEU A 284 8.00 -20.15 0.48
C LEU A 284 6.88 -21.11 0.90
N ASN A 285 5.62 -20.71 0.69
CA ASN A 285 4.47 -21.55 1.00
C ASN A 285 4.27 -22.71 0.01
N ALA A 286 4.48 -22.45 -1.29
CA ALA A 286 4.34 -23.44 -2.35
C ALA A 286 5.54 -24.37 -2.46
N ARG A 287 6.69 -23.97 -1.89
CA ARG A 287 7.99 -24.65 -1.98
C ARG A 287 8.49 -24.74 -3.42
N ASP A 288 8.27 -23.65 -4.16
CA ASP A 288 8.58 -23.54 -5.58
C ASP A 288 8.87 -22.07 -5.91
N ILE A 289 9.78 -21.83 -6.85
CA ILE A 289 10.14 -20.49 -7.31
C ILE A 289 9.59 -20.32 -8.72
N ALA A 290 8.47 -19.59 -8.81
CA ALA A 290 7.74 -19.37 -10.05
C ALA A 290 7.24 -17.92 -10.20
N PRO A 291 6.74 -17.54 -11.39
CA PRO A 291 6.15 -16.22 -11.63
C PRO A 291 4.80 -16.08 -10.91
N TYR A 292 4.81 -15.60 -9.67
CA TYR A 292 3.63 -15.44 -8.83
C TYR A 292 2.97 -14.06 -8.95
N TRP A 293 3.65 -13.05 -9.52
CA TRP A 293 3.11 -11.71 -9.63
C TRP A 293 1.75 -11.66 -10.34
N PHE A 294 1.62 -12.43 -11.41
CA PHE A 294 0.39 -12.51 -12.24
C PHE A 294 -0.52 -13.68 -11.86
N SER A 295 -0.11 -14.52 -10.90
CA SER A 295 -0.95 -15.62 -10.45
C SER A 295 -2.26 -15.08 -9.85
N ASP A 296 -3.37 -15.64 -10.32
CA ASP A 296 -4.75 -15.32 -9.89
C ASP A 296 -5.22 -13.87 -10.21
N LEU A 297 -4.63 -13.19 -11.20
CA LEU A 297 -4.87 -11.74 -11.41
C LEU A 297 -5.88 -11.40 -12.54
N TYR A 298 -6.91 -10.63 -12.17
CA TYR A 298 -7.46 -9.58 -13.05
C TYR A 298 -6.45 -8.43 -13.07
N ILE A 299 -5.69 -8.34 -14.15
CA ILE A 299 -4.84 -7.18 -14.43
C ILE A 299 -5.74 -6.10 -14.99
N HIS A 300 -5.48 -4.86 -14.57
CA HIS A 300 -6.19 -3.71 -15.08
C HIS A 300 -6.14 -3.73 -16.62
N LYS A 301 -7.30 -3.60 -17.28
CA LYS A 301 -7.47 -3.81 -18.72
C LYS A 301 -6.43 -3.04 -19.53
N THR A 302 -6.13 -1.81 -19.14
CA THR A 302 -5.14 -0.99 -19.83
C THR A 302 -3.73 -1.50 -19.65
N VAL A 303 -3.36 -1.98 -18.47
CA VAL A 303 -2.05 -2.61 -18.27
C VAL A 303 -1.93 -3.83 -19.20
N ASN A 304 -2.98 -4.66 -19.32
CA ASN A 304 -2.97 -5.79 -20.26
C ASN A 304 -2.74 -5.38 -21.71
N GLU A 305 -3.51 -4.40 -22.22
CA GLU A 305 -3.40 -3.94 -23.61
C GLU A 305 -2.00 -3.44 -23.96
N TYR A 306 -1.32 -2.77 -23.01
CA TYR A 306 0.05 -2.31 -23.22
C TYR A 306 1.09 -3.43 -23.08
N LEU A 307 0.84 -4.43 -22.24
CA LEU A 307 1.77 -5.53 -22.02
C LEU A 307 1.91 -6.46 -23.23
N CYS A 308 0.90 -6.56 -24.11
CA CYS A 308 0.92 -7.38 -25.31
C CYS A 308 2.16 -7.18 -26.22
N ASN A 309 2.71 -5.96 -26.27
CA ASN A 309 3.86 -5.61 -27.10
C ASN A 309 5.02 -5.00 -26.27
N PHE A 310 5.04 -5.26 -24.96
CA PHE A 310 6.00 -4.64 -24.07
C PHE A 310 7.37 -5.32 -24.16
N ASP A 311 8.40 -4.55 -24.53
CA ASP A 311 9.79 -5.04 -24.54
C ASP A 311 10.36 -5.06 -23.12
N VAL A 312 10.31 -6.24 -22.49
CA VAL A 312 10.81 -6.50 -21.13
C VAL A 312 12.33 -6.29 -20.97
N ALA A 313 13.09 -6.21 -22.07
CA ALA A 313 14.53 -5.95 -22.03
C ALA A 313 14.86 -4.46 -22.09
N LYS A 314 13.90 -3.61 -22.46
CA LYS A 314 14.10 -2.18 -22.62
C LYS A 314 14.10 -1.45 -21.29
N ASN A 315 15.07 -0.54 -21.14
CA ASN A 315 15.06 0.48 -20.10
C ASN A 315 14.57 1.82 -20.66
N TYR A 316 13.95 2.62 -19.81
CA TYR A 316 13.37 3.92 -20.11
C TYR A 316 14.02 4.99 -19.25
N ASN A 317 14.17 6.21 -19.78
CA ASN A 317 14.71 7.34 -19.04
C ASN A 317 13.60 8.36 -18.80
N ILE A 318 13.42 8.81 -17.57
CA ILE A 318 12.34 9.71 -17.18
C ILE A 318 12.80 10.72 -16.14
N GLY A 319 12.42 11.99 -16.33
CA GLY A 319 12.72 13.07 -15.38
C GLY A 319 11.79 13.02 -14.16
N ASP A 320 10.48 13.05 -14.42
CA ASP A 320 9.46 13.24 -13.38
C ASP A 320 8.62 11.98 -13.15
N LEU A 321 9.23 10.93 -12.60
CA LEU A 321 8.59 9.64 -12.30
C LEU A 321 7.26 9.74 -11.49
N PRO A 322 7.11 10.67 -10.51
CA PRO A 322 5.90 10.74 -9.69
C PRO A 322 4.79 11.67 -10.21
N GLU A 323 5.07 12.57 -11.15
CA GLU A 323 4.21 13.75 -11.40
C GLU A 323 3.33 13.65 -12.65
N ILE A 324 3.64 12.74 -13.58
CA ILE A 324 2.99 12.69 -14.88
C ILE A 324 1.55 12.14 -14.75
N PRO A 325 0.52 12.92 -15.13
CA PRO A 325 -0.87 12.48 -15.17
C PRO A 325 -1.08 11.27 -16.08
N PHE A 326 -1.98 10.38 -15.65
CA PHE A 326 -2.47 9.35 -16.54
C PHE A 326 -3.18 9.99 -17.77
N GLY A 327 -2.77 9.62 -18.98
CA GLY A 327 -3.35 10.14 -20.23
C GLY A 327 -2.54 11.24 -20.93
N GLU A 328 -1.44 11.70 -20.33
CA GLU A 328 -0.31 12.20 -21.10
C GLU A 328 0.36 10.99 -21.78
N SER A 329 1.00 11.18 -22.93
CA SER A 329 1.42 10.12 -23.87
C SER A 329 2.41 9.07 -23.36
N ASP A 330 2.68 9.00 -22.05
CA ASP A 330 3.69 8.13 -21.45
C ASP A 330 3.09 7.10 -20.46
N ILE A 331 3.10 5.84 -20.85
CA ILE A 331 2.63 4.68 -20.06
C ILE A 331 3.64 4.28 -18.95
N ILE A 332 4.90 4.74 -19.04
CA ILE A 332 5.99 4.28 -18.18
C ILE A 332 5.78 4.62 -16.69
N PRO A 333 5.39 5.85 -16.30
CA PRO A 333 5.04 6.17 -14.91
C PRO A 333 3.95 5.27 -14.33
N PHE A 334 2.99 4.88 -15.17
CA PHE A 334 1.87 4.03 -14.77
C PHE A 334 2.35 2.60 -14.51
N LEU A 335 3.15 2.03 -15.41
CA LEU A 335 3.75 0.71 -15.21
C LEU A 335 4.67 0.66 -13.99
N TYR A 336 5.37 1.75 -13.66
CA TYR A 336 6.12 1.89 -12.41
C TYR A 336 5.20 1.82 -11.18
N GLN A 337 4.14 2.63 -11.14
CA GLN A 337 3.18 2.65 -10.01
C GLN A 337 2.48 1.30 -9.82
N PHE A 338 2.25 0.56 -10.91
CA PHE A 338 1.70 -0.79 -10.88
C PHE A 338 2.71 -1.88 -10.52
N GLY A 339 4.01 -1.57 -10.41
CA GLY A 339 5.05 -2.54 -10.04
C GLY A 339 5.50 -3.44 -11.19
N ILE A 340 5.15 -3.10 -12.43
CA ILE A 340 5.69 -3.76 -13.63
C ILE A 340 7.11 -3.25 -13.90
N LEU A 341 7.37 -1.98 -13.61
CA LEU A 341 8.69 -1.38 -13.71
C LEU A 341 9.16 -0.87 -12.36
N SER A 342 10.47 -0.72 -12.24
CA SER A 342 11.11 -0.17 -11.06
C SER A 342 12.33 0.68 -11.41
N ILE A 343 12.76 1.53 -10.48
CA ILE A 343 13.98 2.32 -10.61
C ILE A 343 15.17 1.37 -10.67
N LYS A 344 16.00 1.55 -11.70
CA LYS A 344 17.28 0.84 -11.89
C LYS A 344 18.46 1.72 -11.54
N LYS A 345 18.33 3.02 -11.78
CA LYS A 345 19.38 4.00 -11.50
C LYS A 345 18.76 5.40 -11.44
N TYR A 346 19.37 6.28 -10.67
CA TYR A 346 19.11 7.72 -10.73
C TYR A 346 20.40 8.48 -11.07
N ASN A 347 20.29 9.46 -11.97
CA ASN A 347 21.38 10.37 -12.30
C ASN A 347 21.07 11.77 -11.75
N PRO A 348 21.71 12.18 -10.63
CA PRO A 348 21.41 13.45 -9.98
C PRO A 348 21.91 14.67 -10.77
N ILE A 349 22.81 14.50 -11.75
CA ILE A 349 23.36 15.63 -12.53
C ILE A 349 22.30 16.17 -13.49
N ILE A 350 21.51 15.26 -14.08
CA ILE A 350 20.48 15.62 -15.08
C ILE A 350 19.06 15.40 -14.56
N GLY A 351 18.89 14.93 -13.32
CA GLY A 351 17.59 14.66 -12.70
C GLY A 351 16.80 13.57 -13.43
N VAL A 352 17.45 12.49 -13.88
CA VAL A 352 16.81 11.44 -14.69
C VAL A 352 16.93 10.08 -14.02
N TYR A 353 15.80 9.39 -13.93
CA TYR A 353 15.69 7.99 -13.54
C TYR A 353 15.78 7.07 -14.76
N THR A 354 16.53 5.98 -14.63
CA THR A 354 16.46 4.83 -15.53
C THR A 354 15.50 3.81 -14.91
N ILE A 355 14.46 3.42 -15.65
CA ILE A 355 13.37 2.55 -15.22
C ILE A 355 13.34 1.29 -16.09
N GLY A 356 13.09 0.14 -15.48
CA GLY A 356 13.02 -1.14 -16.20
C GLY A 356 12.37 -2.25 -15.38
N VAL A 357 12.20 -3.43 -15.98
CA VAL A 357 11.58 -4.60 -15.33
C VAL A 357 12.39 -4.99 -14.08
N PRO A 358 11.76 -5.14 -12.89
CA PRO A 358 12.47 -5.35 -11.63
C PRO A 358 13.23 -6.67 -11.62
N ASN A 359 12.58 -7.77 -12.00
CA ASN A 359 13.05 -9.14 -11.76
C ASN A 359 12.44 -10.17 -12.72
N ASP A 360 12.77 -11.44 -12.49
CA ASP A 360 12.27 -12.55 -13.30
C ASP A 360 10.81 -12.94 -13.03
N ASP A 361 10.25 -12.63 -11.87
CA ASP A 361 8.82 -12.82 -11.61
C ASP A 361 7.97 -11.99 -12.60
N ILE A 362 8.33 -10.71 -12.79
CA ILE A 362 7.68 -9.88 -13.80
C ILE A 362 8.04 -10.32 -15.23
N ARG A 363 9.34 -10.52 -15.52
CA ARG A 363 9.81 -10.82 -16.89
C ARG A 363 9.18 -12.08 -17.47
N LYS A 364 9.26 -13.17 -16.71
CA LYS A 364 8.65 -14.46 -17.09
C LYS A 364 7.15 -14.37 -17.01
N GLY A 365 6.63 -13.71 -15.98
CA GLY A 365 5.21 -13.48 -15.82
C GLY A 365 4.54 -12.82 -17.03
N ILE A 366 5.18 -11.84 -17.67
CA ILE A 366 4.71 -11.19 -18.92
C ILE A 366 4.91 -12.10 -20.15
N SER A 367 5.97 -12.91 -20.17
CA SER A 367 6.27 -13.80 -21.30
C SER A 367 5.36 -15.04 -21.34
N ASP A 368 4.98 -15.55 -20.16
CA ASP A 368 4.18 -16.77 -19.97
C ASP A 368 2.67 -16.47 -19.93
N SER A 369 2.29 -15.23 -19.65
CA SER A 369 0.91 -14.76 -19.65
C SER A 369 0.32 -14.66 -21.04
N ILE A 370 -0.97 -15.01 -21.15
CA ILE A 370 -1.82 -14.90 -22.34
C ILE A 370 -2.18 -13.42 -22.62
N PHE A 371 -1.22 -12.49 -22.54
CA PHE A 371 -1.42 -11.10 -22.99
C PHE A 371 -1.32 -11.07 -24.52
N CYS A 372 -2.16 -11.86 -25.19
CA CYS A 372 -2.52 -11.90 -26.61
C CYS A 372 -3.49 -13.06 -26.82
#